data_AF-A0A2V6QRZ9-F1
#
_entry.id   AF-A0A2V6QRZ9-F1
#
_cell.length_a   1.000
_cell.length_b   1.000
_cell.length_c   1.000
_cell.angle_alpha   90.00
_cell.angle_beta   90.00
_cell.angle_gamma   90.00
#
_symmetry.space_group_name_H-M   'P 1'
#
loop_
_entity.id
_entity.type
_entity.pdbx_description
1 polymer ?
#
loop_
_entity_poly.entity_id
_entity_poly.type
_entity_poly.pdbx_seq_one_letter_code
_entity_poly.pdbx_strand_id
1 'polypeptide(L)'
;MIPTLALALVLAARVVVSAAVVDYPLVGASGVYTLVNLHPDEQRLRLYSVNYQQSGLIPLCSKVKIESVETRKLTFRLLDSGREYEYLFHNSLRDPIAKHLDKVFGKKCDAASVEKMSEVDRKGVRSGTVLPGMTKRGVILAIGYPPEHATPSLDSDVWTYWKNRFGKMKVNFTNGKVSEISD
;
A
#
# COMPACT_ATOMS: atom_id res chain seq x y z
N MET A 1 17.81 28.35 -63.00
CA MET A 1 17.09 28.89 -61.83
C MET A 1 16.70 27.70 -60.95
N ILE A 2 17.34 27.54 -59.80
CA ILE A 2 17.09 26.43 -58.86
C ILE A 2 16.57 27.07 -57.56
N PRO A 3 15.39 26.72 -57.05
CA PRO A 3 14.92 27.29 -55.79
C PRO A 3 15.47 26.47 -54.63
N THR A 4 16.17 27.14 -53.72
CA THR A 4 16.65 26.57 -52.47
C THR A 4 15.48 26.42 -51.51
N LEU A 5 15.09 25.19 -51.18
CA LEU A 5 14.04 24.90 -50.21
C LEU A 5 14.65 24.95 -48.79
N ALA A 6 14.31 25.99 -48.03
CA ALA A 6 14.74 26.12 -46.64
C ALA A 6 13.86 25.21 -45.75
N LEU A 7 14.46 24.18 -45.16
CA LEU A 7 13.83 23.29 -44.20
C LEU A 7 13.82 23.97 -42.82
N ALA A 8 12.66 24.49 -42.40
CA ALA A 8 12.48 25.03 -41.06
C ALA A 8 12.36 23.89 -40.03
N LEU A 9 13.41 23.70 -39.23
CA LEU A 9 13.44 22.75 -38.12
C LEU A 9 12.67 23.34 -36.92
N VAL A 10 11.42 22.93 -36.73
CA VAL A 10 10.63 23.32 -35.55
C VAL A 10 11.09 22.47 -34.37
N LEU A 11 11.87 23.07 -33.44
CA LEU A 11 12.19 22.45 -32.16
C LEU A 11 10.92 22.43 -31.28
N ALA A 12 10.28 21.28 -31.18
CA ALA A 12 9.26 21.05 -30.16
C ALA A 12 9.97 20.87 -28.79
N ALA A 13 9.98 21.92 -27.97
CA ALA A 13 10.46 21.83 -26.60
C ALA A 13 9.54 20.87 -25.80
N ARG A 14 10.06 19.70 -25.43
CA ARG A 14 9.38 18.79 -24.51
C ARG A 14 9.38 19.40 -23.13
N VAL A 15 8.23 19.87 -22.66
CA VAL A 15 8.04 20.24 -21.25
C VAL A 15 8.15 18.96 -20.42
N VAL A 16 9.27 18.79 -19.73
CA VAL A 16 9.43 17.73 -18.72
C VAL A 16 8.71 18.22 -17.47
N VAL A 17 7.48 17.75 -17.26
CA VAL A 17 6.78 17.93 -15.99
C VAL A 17 7.53 17.10 -14.95
N SER A 18 8.37 17.76 -14.14
CA SER A 18 9.01 17.12 -13.00
C SER A 18 7.94 16.76 -11.99
N ALA A 19 7.88 15.48 -11.59
CA ALA A 19 6.98 15.05 -10.53
C ALA A 19 7.39 15.75 -9.23
N ALA A 20 6.46 16.47 -8.60
CA ALA A 20 6.73 17.12 -7.33
C ALA A 20 7.12 16.07 -6.27
N VAL A 21 8.34 16.19 -5.76
CA VAL A 21 8.91 15.34 -4.71
C VAL A 21 8.25 15.69 -3.38
N VAL A 22 7.91 14.66 -2.60
CA VAL A 22 7.41 14.80 -1.24
C VAL A 22 8.55 14.49 -0.27
N ASP A 23 8.80 15.38 0.68
CA ASP A 23 9.76 15.11 1.75
C ASP A 23 9.22 14.00 2.66
N TYR A 24 9.93 12.88 2.71
CA TYR A 24 9.58 11.73 3.52
C TYR A 24 10.84 11.12 4.15
N PRO A 25 10.95 11.07 5.50
CA PRO A 25 12.20 10.74 6.19
C PRO A 25 12.78 9.34 5.92
N LEU A 26 12.00 8.41 5.35
CA LEU A 26 12.48 7.05 5.07
C LEU A 26 13.08 6.90 3.67
N VAL A 27 13.04 7.92 2.82
CA VAL A 27 13.70 7.89 1.50
C VAL A 27 15.21 7.69 1.68
N GLY A 28 15.77 6.68 1.00
CA GLY A 28 17.19 6.31 1.08
C GLY A 28 17.63 5.71 2.43
N ALA A 29 16.73 5.60 3.40
CA ALA A 29 17.07 5.22 4.75
C ALA A 29 17.22 3.69 4.88
N SER A 30 18.19 3.21 5.65
CA SER A 30 18.42 1.77 5.86
C SER A 30 17.50 1.15 6.92
N GLY A 31 17.22 -0.15 6.84
CA GLY A 31 16.41 -0.85 7.83
C GLY A 31 14.95 -0.38 7.87
N VAL A 32 14.33 -0.21 6.70
CA VAL A 32 12.90 0.08 6.58
C VAL A 32 12.15 -1.23 6.35
N TYR A 33 10.98 -1.36 6.95
CA TYR A 33 10.14 -2.55 6.91
C TYR A 33 8.70 -2.19 6.56
N THR A 34 7.98 -3.11 5.93
CA THR A 34 6.52 -3.07 5.88
C THR A 34 5.95 -3.31 7.29
N LEU A 35 4.94 -2.53 7.69
CA LEU A 35 4.29 -2.58 9.00
C LEU A 35 2.95 -3.34 8.97
N VAL A 36 2.49 -3.70 7.78
CA VAL A 36 1.32 -4.53 7.48
C VAL A 36 1.62 -5.36 6.23
N ASN A 37 0.85 -6.41 5.98
CA ASN A 37 0.85 -7.06 4.67
C ASN A 37 0.35 -6.12 3.57
N LEU A 38 0.97 -6.20 2.39
CA LEU A 38 0.56 -5.46 1.20
C LEU A 38 0.20 -6.40 0.06
N HIS A 39 -0.77 -6.00 -0.74
CA HIS A 39 -1.36 -6.85 -1.78
C HIS A 39 -1.13 -6.26 -3.18
N PRO A 40 0.04 -6.52 -3.79
CA PRO A 40 0.35 -6.00 -5.12
C PRO A 40 -0.36 -6.73 -6.26
N ASP A 41 -0.54 -6.01 -7.35
CA ASP A 41 -0.60 -6.52 -8.71
C ASP A 41 0.81 -6.99 -9.09
N GLU A 42 1.06 -8.29 -8.93
CA GLU A 42 2.36 -8.90 -9.20
C GLU A 42 2.79 -8.76 -10.68
N GLN A 43 1.83 -8.75 -11.60
CA GLN A 43 2.10 -8.65 -13.03
C GLN A 43 2.55 -7.24 -13.42
N ARG A 44 1.96 -6.22 -12.79
CA ARG A 44 2.24 -4.82 -13.07
C ARG A 44 3.24 -4.17 -12.11
N LEU A 45 3.69 -4.90 -11.10
CA LEU A 45 4.55 -4.38 -10.03
C LEU A 45 3.95 -3.15 -9.36
N ARG A 46 2.65 -3.19 -9.07
CA ARG A 46 1.88 -2.05 -8.57
C ARG A 46 1.02 -2.39 -7.38
N LEU A 47 0.93 -1.47 -6.44
CA LEU A 47 -0.04 -1.50 -5.35
C LEU A 47 -0.55 -0.09 -5.08
N TYR A 48 -1.54 0.04 -4.20
CA TYR A 48 -2.28 1.28 -4.03
C TYR A 48 -2.43 1.64 -2.56
N SER A 49 -2.61 2.92 -2.25
CA SER A 49 -2.88 3.39 -0.87
C SER A 49 -4.13 2.82 -0.23
N VAL A 50 -5.06 2.32 -1.04
CA VAL A 50 -6.27 1.60 -0.57
C VAL A 50 -6.03 0.11 -0.33
N ASN A 51 -4.80 -0.38 -0.55
CA ASN A 51 -4.37 -1.77 -0.47
C ASN A 51 -5.39 -2.73 -1.08
N TYR A 52 -5.63 -2.61 -2.40
CA TYR A 52 -6.53 -3.54 -3.09
C TYR A 52 -6.14 -4.98 -2.75
N GLN A 53 -7.11 -5.80 -2.34
CA GLN A 53 -6.88 -7.18 -1.88
C GLN A 53 -6.63 -8.12 -3.07
N GLN A 54 -5.54 -7.86 -3.80
CA GLN A 54 -5.05 -8.67 -4.90
C GLN A 54 -4.36 -9.94 -4.41
N SER A 55 -4.12 -10.88 -5.32
CA SER A 55 -3.55 -12.19 -4.99
C SER A 55 -2.05 -12.15 -4.63
N GLY A 56 -1.34 -11.07 -4.98
CA GLY A 56 0.04 -10.86 -4.53
C GLY A 56 0.12 -10.65 -3.03
N LEU A 57 1.28 -10.96 -2.44
CA LEU A 57 1.52 -10.75 -1.03
C LEU A 57 2.96 -10.32 -0.79
N ILE A 58 3.11 -9.11 -0.25
CA ILE A 58 4.33 -8.65 0.40
C ILE A 58 4.09 -8.76 1.91
N PRO A 59 4.73 -9.73 2.59
CA PRO A 59 4.49 -9.95 4.01
C PRO A 59 4.83 -8.75 4.89
N LEU A 60 4.19 -8.71 6.05
CA LEU A 60 4.59 -7.92 7.21
C LEU A 60 6.06 -8.17 7.52
N CYS A 61 6.78 -7.12 7.92
CA CYS A 61 8.22 -7.15 8.20
C CYS A 61 9.12 -7.44 6.99
N SER A 62 8.62 -7.34 5.75
CA SER A 62 9.48 -7.34 4.57
C SER A 62 10.43 -6.15 4.59
N LYS A 63 11.73 -6.41 4.39
CA LYS A 63 12.77 -5.38 4.31
C LYS A 63 12.67 -4.65 2.98
N VAL A 64 12.59 -3.33 3.03
CA VAL A 64 12.45 -2.48 1.84
C VAL A 64 13.46 -1.34 1.83
N LYS A 65 13.70 -0.81 0.64
CA LYS A 65 14.33 0.50 0.42
C LYS A 65 13.33 1.42 -0.25
N ILE A 66 13.05 2.57 0.35
CA ILE A 66 12.22 3.60 -0.26
C ILE A 66 13.11 4.43 -1.19
N GLU A 67 12.84 4.37 -2.49
CA GLU A 67 13.66 5.00 -3.52
C GLU A 67 13.21 6.44 -3.79
N SER A 68 11.91 6.67 -3.89
CA SER A 68 11.34 8.02 -4.07
C SER A 68 9.93 8.12 -3.51
N VAL A 69 9.53 9.34 -3.14
CA VAL A 69 8.14 9.71 -2.87
C VAL A 69 7.79 10.95 -3.67
N GLU A 70 6.75 10.86 -4.47
CA GLU A 70 6.19 11.91 -5.30
C GLU A 70 4.73 12.14 -4.91
N THR A 71 4.10 13.17 -5.45
CA THR A 71 2.66 13.46 -5.18
C THR A 71 1.70 12.35 -5.62
N ARG A 72 2.08 11.50 -6.59
CA ARG A 72 1.19 10.46 -7.15
C ARG A 72 1.58 9.04 -6.77
N LYS A 73 2.83 8.83 -6.36
CA LYS A 73 3.34 7.50 -6.05
C LYS A 73 4.55 7.55 -5.15
N LEU A 74 4.82 6.41 -4.54
CA LEU A 74 6.11 6.05 -3.95
C LEU A 74 6.70 4.90 -4.76
N THR A 75 8.02 4.89 -4.96
CA THR A 75 8.75 3.74 -5.50
C THR A 75 9.56 3.10 -4.38
N PHE A 76 9.43 1.78 -4.21
CA PHE A 76 10.23 1.04 -3.25
C PHE A 76 10.71 -0.29 -3.82
N ARG A 77 11.81 -0.77 -3.25
CA ARG A 77 12.45 -2.04 -3.61
C ARG A 77 12.39 -3.02 -2.44
N LEU A 78 11.97 -4.25 -2.70
CA LEU A 78 12.16 -5.36 -1.77
C LEU A 78 13.64 -5.77 -1.75
N LEU A 79 14.24 -5.83 -0.57
CA LEU A 79 15.67 -6.11 -0.45
C LEU A 79 16.03 -7.60 -0.62
N ASP A 80 15.08 -8.50 -0.43
CA ASP A 80 15.28 -9.96 -0.57
C ASP A 80 15.34 -10.41 -2.03
N SER A 81 14.47 -9.85 -2.86
CA SER A 81 14.25 -10.24 -4.25
C SER A 81 14.78 -9.20 -5.24
N GLY A 82 15.08 -7.99 -4.77
CA GLY A 82 15.49 -6.87 -5.62
C GLY A 82 14.36 -6.27 -6.45
N ARG A 83 13.13 -6.79 -6.33
CA ARG A 83 11.96 -6.34 -7.09
C ARG A 83 11.54 -4.94 -6.66
N GLU A 84 11.23 -4.10 -7.63
CA GLU A 84 10.78 -2.73 -7.42
C GLU A 84 9.28 -2.62 -7.72
N TYR A 85 8.57 -1.87 -6.88
CA TYR A 85 7.12 -1.65 -6.98
C TYR A 85 6.78 -0.17 -6.99
N GLU A 86 5.75 0.17 -7.77
CA GLU A 86 5.07 1.45 -7.69
C GLU A 86 3.89 1.36 -6.69
N TYR A 87 3.96 2.15 -5.62
CA TYR A 87 2.88 2.36 -4.67
C TYR A 87 2.10 3.61 -5.05
N LEU A 88 0.94 3.45 -5.67
CA LEU A 88 0.14 4.55 -6.22
C LEU A 88 -0.80 5.14 -5.15
N PHE A 89 -0.78 6.46 -4.98
CA PHE A 89 -1.71 7.15 -4.10
C PHE A 89 -3.08 7.26 -4.79
N HIS A 90 -4.07 6.54 -4.25
CA HIS A 90 -5.42 6.57 -4.77
C HIS A 90 -6.06 7.96 -4.57
N ASN A 91 -6.88 8.40 -5.52
CA ASN A 91 -7.51 9.73 -5.48
C ASN A 91 -8.45 9.96 -4.28
N SER A 92 -8.82 8.89 -3.54
CA SER A 92 -9.63 8.98 -2.33
C SER A 92 -8.81 8.90 -1.03
N LEU A 93 -7.48 8.95 -1.12
CA LEU A 93 -6.62 9.10 0.05
C LEU A 93 -6.92 10.45 0.72
N ARG A 94 -7.28 10.43 2.01
CA ARG A 94 -7.62 11.64 2.77
C ARG A 94 -6.46 12.09 3.64
N ASP A 95 -5.73 11.14 4.22
CA ASP A 95 -4.51 11.43 4.97
C ASP A 95 -3.41 12.09 4.10
N PRO A 96 -2.62 13.02 4.66
CA PRO A 96 -1.37 13.45 4.04
C PRO A 96 -0.47 12.26 3.71
N ILE A 97 0.25 12.31 2.58
CA ILE A 97 1.07 11.20 2.07
C ILE A 97 2.01 10.65 3.14
N ALA A 98 2.79 11.50 3.82
CA ALA A 98 3.71 11.06 4.86
C ALA A 98 3.01 10.31 6.00
N LYS A 99 1.87 10.84 6.50
CA LYS A 99 1.08 10.22 7.56
C LYS A 99 0.49 8.86 7.14
N HIS A 100 0.06 8.74 5.88
CA HIS A 100 -0.37 7.46 5.32
C HIS A 100 0.78 6.46 5.28
N LEU A 101 1.96 6.90 4.82
CA LEU A 101 3.14 6.04 4.74
C LEU A 101 3.65 5.58 6.10
N ASP A 102 3.50 6.38 7.16
CA ASP A 102 3.86 5.99 8.53
C ASP A 102 3.02 4.80 9.06
N LYS A 103 1.85 4.54 8.46
CA LYS A 103 1.04 3.34 8.75
C LYS A 103 1.56 2.09 8.03
N VAL A 104 2.34 2.27 6.97
CA VAL A 104 2.73 1.23 6.01
C VAL A 104 4.20 0.85 6.14
N PHE A 105 5.07 1.83 6.39
CA PHE A 105 6.51 1.65 6.44
C PHE A 105 7.10 2.21 7.74
N GLY A 106 8.11 1.56 8.29
CA GLY A 106 8.77 2.04 9.49
C GLY A 106 10.15 1.43 9.73
N LYS A 107 10.86 1.96 10.71
CA LYS A 107 12.22 1.52 11.10
C LYS A 107 12.26 0.26 11.97
N LYS A 108 11.11 -0.17 12.48
CA LYS A 108 10.98 -1.31 13.38
C LYS A 108 9.74 -2.08 12.98
N CYS A 109 9.88 -3.39 12.82
CA CYS A 109 8.76 -4.31 12.70
C CYS A 109 8.75 -5.25 13.90
N ASP A 110 7.64 -5.27 14.63
CA ASP A 110 7.49 -6.07 15.85
C ASP A 110 6.84 -7.43 15.53
N ALA A 111 7.58 -8.29 14.82
CA ALA A 111 7.14 -9.66 14.54
C ALA A 111 6.88 -10.46 15.83
N ALA A 112 7.59 -10.15 16.92
CA ALA A 112 7.39 -10.80 18.21
C ALA A 112 6.00 -10.48 18.80
N SER A 113 5.42 -9.30 18.53
CA SER A 113 4.05 -9.00 18.92
C SER A 113 3.03 -9.90 18.22
N VAL A 114 3.29 -10.31 16.97
CA VAL A 114 2.42 -11.21 16.22
C VAL A 114 2.41 -12.60 16.85
N GLU A 115 3.56 -13.09 17.29
CA GLU A 115 3.65 -14.41 17.94
C GLU A 115 2.87 -14.51 19.27
N LYS A 116 2.59 -13.38 19.91
CA LYS A 116 1.75 -13.29 21.12
C LYS A 116 0.26 -13.16 20.82
N MET A 117 -0.13 -13.01 19.55
CA MET A 117 -1.53 -12.92 19.16
C MET A 117 -2.20 -14.30 19.19
N SER A 118 -3.53 -14.30 19.11
CA SER A 118 -4.32 -15.53 19.00
C SER A 118 -3.88 -16.37 17.80
N GLU A 119 -4.13 -17.68 17.84
CA GLU A 119 -3.80 -18.57 16.72
C GLU A 119 -4.46 -18.11 15.41
N VAL A 120 -5.72 -17.68 15.46
CA VAL A 120 -6.46 -17.21 14.28
C VAL A 120 -5.90 -15.91 13.71
N ASP A 121 -5.46 -14.99 14.57
CA ASP A 121 -4.77 -13.77 14.13
C ASP A 121 -3.44 -14.11 13.44
N ARG A 122 -2.63 -14.99 14.05
CA ARG A 122 -1.35 -15.43 13.46
C ARG A 122 -1.55 -16.11 12.12
N LYS A 123 -2.60 -16.93 11.99
CA LYS A 123 -2.96 -17.59 10.74
C LYS A 123 -3.32 -16.57 9.66
N GLY A 124 -4.23 -15.62 9.96
CA GLY A 124 -4.63 -14.58 9.02
C GLY A 124 -3.49 -13.67 8.58
N VAL A 125 -2.63 -13.26 9.53
CA VAL A 125 -1.43 -12.47 9.21
C VAL A 125 -0.47 -13.24 8.32
N ARG A 126 -0.25 -14.53 8.57
CA ARG A 126 0.62 -15.37 7.73
C ARG A 126 0.07 -15.56 6.32
N SER A 127 -1.25 -15.76 6.18
CA SER A 127 -1.88 -15.99 4.88
C SER A 127 -2.24 -14.72 4.12
N GLY A 128 -2.19 -13.55 4.77
CA GLY A 128 -2.66 -12.31 4.17
C GLY A 128 -4.17 -12.28 3.97
N THR A 129 -4.93 -12.86 4.91
CA THR A 129 -6.39 -12.97 4.78
C THR A 129 -7.11 -12.72 6.11
N VAL A 130 -8.39 -12.35 6.01
CA VAL A 130 -9.28 -12.19 7.16
C VAL A 130 -9.96 -13.51 7.47
N LEU A 131 -10.01 -13.87 8.75
CA LEU A 131 -10.64 -15.08 9.26
C LEU A 131 -11.61 -14.74 10.40
N PRO A 132 -12.73 -15.49 10.56
CA PRO A 132 -13.62 -15.33 11.71
C PRO A 132 -12.87 -15.45 13.04
N GLY A 133 -13.18 -14.58 14.00
CA GLY A 133 -12.56 -14.54 15.32
C GLY A 133 -11.29 -13.68 15.43
N MET A 134 -10.74 -13.20 14.30
CA MET A 134 -9.60 -12.27 14.31
C MET A 134 -9.94 -10.97 15.04
N THR A 135 -8.95 -10.38 15.70
CA THR A 135 -9.06 -9.05 16.29
C THR A 135 -8.95 -7.97 15.21
N LYS A 136 -9.51 -6.78 15.46
CA LYS A 136 -9.29 -5.59 14.61
C LYS A 136 -7.80 -5.34 14.31
N ARG A 137 -6.92 -5.51 15.31
CA ARG A 137 -5.46 -5.43 15.12
C ARG A 137 -4.95 -6.52 14.18
N GLY A 138 -5.38 -7.76 14.34
CA GLY A 138 -5.01 -8.85 13.45
C GLY A 138 -5.42 -8.59 12.01
N VAL A 139 -6.62 -8.05 11.79
CA VAL A 139 -7.09 -7.67 10.44
C VAL A 139 -6.18 -6.61 9.82
N ILE A 140 -5.83 -5.55 10.57
CA ILE A 140 -4.90 -4.51 10.07
C ILE A 140 -3.55 -5.10 9.69
N LEU A 141 -2.97 -5.98 10.53
CA LEU A 141 -1.67 -6.59 10.23
C LEU A 141 -1.75 -7.53 9.02
N ALA A 142 -2.87 -8.24 8.87
CA ALA A 142 -3.07 -9.26 7.84
C ALA A 142 -3.39 -8.68 6.46
N ILE A 143 -4.14 -7.60 6.38
CA ILE A 143 -4.62 -7.06 5.09
C ILE A 143 -4.49 -5.53 4.96
N GLY A 144 -3.84 -4.88 5.92
CA GLY A 144 -3.66 -3.44 5.96
C GLY A 144 -4.84 -2.67 6.55
N TYR A 145 -4.67 -1.36 6.66
CA TYR A 145 -5.72 -0.45 7.10
C TYR A 145 -6.84 -0.36 6.05
N PRO A 146 -8.11 -0.33 6.46
CA PRO A 146 -9.20 -0.10 5.52
C PRO A 146 -9.14 1.33 4.98
N PRO A 147 -9.54 1.58 3.73
CA PRO A 147 -9.54 2.94 3.19
C PRO A 147 -10.48 3.88 3.97
N GLU A 148 -9.96 5.03 4.40
CA GLU A 148 -10.66 6.01 5.27
C GLU A 148 -11.97 6.53 4.67
N HIS A 149 -12.05 6.63 3.34
CA HIS A 149 -13.26 7.05 2.65
C HIS A 149 -14.38 6.01 2.69
N ALA A 150 -14.04 4.73 2.88
CA ALA A 150 -14.98 3.61 2.98
C ALA A 150 -15.19 3.17 4.45
N THR A 151 -14.21 3.42 5.32
CA THR A 151 -14.23 3.14 6.75
C THR A 151 -13.73 4.38 7.51
N PRO A 152 -14.61 5.33 7.85
CA PRO A 152 -14.20 6.60 8.48
C PRO A 152 -13.62 6.46 9.89
N SER A 153 -13.95 5.39 10.61
CA SER A 153 -13.44 5.12 11.95
C SER A 153 -13.08 3.64 12.11
N LEU A 154 -11.91 3.37 12.70
CA LEU A 154 -11.48 2.02 13.07
C LEU A 154 -12.28 1.48 14.28
N ASP A 155 -12.98 2.34 15.02
CA ASP A 155 -13.86 1.93 16.10
C ASP A 155 -15.19 1.35 15.58
N SER A 156 -15.53 1.56 14.30
CA SER A 156 -16.69 0.98 13.64
C SER A 156 -16.71 -0.55 13.72
N ASP A 157 -17.88 -1.15 13.90
CA ASP A 157 -18.10 -2.59 13.84
C ASP A 157 -18.15 -3.13 12.40
N VAL A 158 -18.09 -2.26 11.40
CA VAL A 158 -17.99 -2.67 9.99
C VAL A 158 -16.86 -1.93 9.32
N TRP A 159 -15.91 -2.67 8.75
CA TRP A 159 -14.85 -2.13 7.90
C TRP A 159 -15.05 -2.57 6.46
N THR A 160 -15.01 -1.62 5.52
CA THR A 160 -15.11 -1.89 4.09
C THR A 160 -13.73 -1.79 3.45
N TYR A 161 -13.32 -2.87 2.79
CA TYR A 161 -12.12 -3.01 1.98
C TYR A 161 -12.47 -3.08 0.49
N TRP A 162 -11.47 -2.80 -0.35
CA TRP A 162 -11.60 -2.93 -1.80
C TRP A 162 -10.82 -4.16 -2.24
N LYS A 163 -11.48 -5.12 -2.89
CA LYS A 163 -10.83 -6.29 -3.49
C LYS A 163 -10.05 -5.91 -4.74
N ASN A 164 -10.64 -5.01 -5.52
CA ASN A 164 -10.06 -4.39 -6.70
C ASN A 164 -10.84 -3.09 -6.98
N ARG A 165 -10.66 -2.49 -8.17
CA ARG A 165 -11.33 -1.25 -8.57
C ARG A 165 -12.87 -1.32 -8.60
N PHE A 166 -13.47 -2.50 -8.60
CA PHE A 166 -14.92 -2.73 -8.69
C PHE A 166 -15.49 -3.47 -7.47
N GLY A 167 -14.77 -4.49 -7.00
CA GLY A 167 -15.21 -5.35 -5.90
C GLY A 167 -14.86 -4.78 -4.53
N LYS A 168 -15.80 -4.88 -3.60
CA LYS A 168 -15.60 -4.57 -2.18
C LYS A 168 -15.74 -5.83 -1.33
N MET A 169 -15.32 -5.72 -0.08
CA MET A 169 -15.49 -6.72 0.96
C MET A 169 -15.78 -5.98 2.26
N LYS A 170 -16.72 -6.45 3.06
CA LYS A 170 -17.01 -5.98 4.41
C LYS A 170 -16.51 -6.99 5.42
N VAL A 171 -15.90 -6.48 6.48
CA VAL A 171 -15.50 -7.23 7.66
C VAL A 171 -16.35 -6.71 8.81
N ASN A 172 -17.27 -7.53 9.30
CA ASN A 172 -18.12 -7.21 10.44
C ASN A 172 -17.47 -7.71 11.72
N PHE A 173 -17.61 -6.92 12.78
CA PHE A 173 -17.06 -7.21 14.10
C PHE A 173 -18.18 -7.31 15.13
N THR A 174 -17.99 -8.17 16.12
CA THR A 174 -18.79 -8.23 17.34
C THR A 174 -17.81 -8.33 18.50
N ASN A 175 -17.91 -7.42 19.47
CA ASN A 175 -16.99 -7.34 20.60
C ASN A 175 -15.50 -7.26 20.16
N GLY A 176 -15.23 -6.49 19.10
CA GLY A 176 -13.88 -6.27 18.57
C GLY A 176 -13.26 -7.46 17.82
N LYS A 177 -14.03 -8.51 17.53
CA LYS A 177 -13.60 -9.70 16.78
C LYS A 177 -14.43 -9.89 15.52
N VAL A 178 -13.82 -10.39 14.45
CA VAL A 178 -14.50 -10.66 13.18
C VAL A 178 -15.62 -11.68 13.41
N SER A 179 -16.85 -11.28 13.12
CA SER A 179 -18.04 -12.15 13.17
C SER A 179 -18.41 -12.68 11.78
N GLU A 180 -18.23 -11.88 10.74
CA GLU A 180 -18.63 -12.19 9.38
C GLU A 180 -17.77 -11.44 8.35
N ILE A 181 -17.58 -12.05 7.19
CA ILE A 181 -16.94 -11.44 6.01
C ILE A 181 -17.93 -11.58 4.85
N SER A 182 -18.25 -10.48 4.17
CA SER A 182 -19.21 -10.47 3.06
C SER A 182 -18.76 -9.57 1.91
N ASP A 183 -19.31 -9.81 0.72
CA ASP A 183 -18.96 -9.12 -0.53
C ASP A 183 -20.02 -8.12 -1.00
#